data_AF-A0A1W2LR33-F1
#
_entry.id   AF-A0A1W2LR33-F1
#
_cell.length_a   1.000
_cell.length_b   1.000
_cell.length_c   1.000
_cell.angle_alpha   90.00
_cell.angle_beta   90.00
_cell.angle_gamma   90.00
#
_symmetry.space_group_name_H-M   'P 1'
#
loop_
_entity.id
_entity.type
_entity.pdbx_description
1 polymer ?
#
loop_
_entity_poly.entity_id
_entity_poly.type
_entity_poly.pdbx_seq_one_letter_code
_entity_poly.pdbx_strand_id
1 'polypeptide(L)'
;MRPKATVLTIAALSSIAFLGGCSDQKSGTPTPTGAPSSTGLPSNGAPAVMNPIANTAQFESDPCAAVPTAEVESLGGKVERTEQENLTMGKACAWIFAKGANTVSAGLVAGNKEGLSSLYAQNATGGLTTFKPVEQVDGYPAVVYANGGEGPGTCTLAVGIRDDLVYTVIPRLGSDHPSYSDSCGMATKVAAAAIKNLKGA
;
A
#
# COMPACT_ATOMS: atom_id res chain seq x y z
N MET A 1 -21.26 52.32 -44.67
CA MET A 1 -21.92 53.65 -44.66
C MET A 1 -22.53 53.87 -43.28
N ARG A 2 -22.20 55.00 -42.63
CA ARG A 2 -22.74 55.48 -41.33
C ARG A 2 -24.26 55.78 -41.48
N PRO A 3 -25.13 55.75 -40.43
CA PRO A 3 -25.10 56.64 -39.25
C PRO A 3 -25.43 55.94 -37.90
N LYS A 4 -24.83 56.32 -36.77
CA LYS A 4 -25.15 57.43 -35.82
C LYS A 4 -26.53 57.33 -35.11
N ALA A 5 -26.44 56.90 -33.85
CA ALA A 5 -27.07 57.37 -32.61
C ALA A 5 -28.39 58.17 -32.65
N THR A 6 -29.34 57.81 -31.79
CA THR A 6 -30.18 58.79 -31.06
C THR A 6 -30.61 58.21 -29.70
N VAL A 7 -30.43 59.05 -28.68
CA VAL A 7 -30.74 58.88 -27.26
C VAL A 7 -32.25 59.05 -27.05
N LEU A 8 -32.86 58.28 -26.14
CA LEU A 8 -34.10 58.71 -25.48
C LEU A 8 -34.01 58.51 -23.98
N THR A 9 -34.12 59.63 -23.28
CA THR A 9 -34.11 59.83 -21.84
C THR A 9 -35.55 59.72 -21.32
N ILE A 10 -35.84 58.87 -20.33
CA ILE A 10 -36.96 59.09 -19.39
C ILE A 10 -36.50 58.72 -17.98
N ALA A 11 -36.58 59.72 -17.11
CA ALA A 11 -36.36 59.64 -15.68
C ALA A 11 -37.65 59.20 -14.97
N ALA A 12 -37.54 58.38 -13.92
CA ALA A 12 -38.49 58.38 -12.81
C ALA A 12 -37.80 57.86 -11.55
N LEU A 13 -37.79 58.73 -10.54
CA LEU A 13 -37.22 58.53 -9.21
C LEU A 13 -38.04 57.53 -8.40
N SER A 14 -37.37 56.69 -7.61
CA SER A 14 -37.88 56.28 -6.30
C SER A 14 -36.72 55.89 -5.39
N SER A 15 -36.47 56.78 -4.44
CA SER A 15 -35.48 56.67 -3.39
C SER A 15 -36.01 55.79 -2.26
N ILE A 16 -35.28 54.75 -1.87
CA ILE A 16 -35.30 54.25 -0.50
C ILE A 16 -33.86 54.22 -0.01
N ALA A 17 -33.57 55.16 0.89
CA ALA A 17 -32.43 55.11 1.79
C ALA A 17 -32.80 54.19 2.96
N PHE A 18 -31.88 53.34 3.41
CA PHE A 18 -31.24 53.46 4.74
C PHE A 18 -30.40 52.21 5.08
N LEU A 19 -29.16 52.49 5.52
CA LEU A 19 -28.30 51.76 6.50
C LEU A 19 -27.85 50.35 6.09
N GLY A 20 -26.58 50.00 6.01
CA GLY A 20 -25.33 50.61 6.44
C GLY A 20 -24.25 49.50 6.46
N GLY A 21 -22.97 49.87 6.36
CA GLY A 21 -21.85 48.96 6.66
C GLY A 21 -20.80 48.81 5.56
N CYS A 22 -19.80 49.66 5.65
CA CYS A 22 -18.36 49.47 5.38
C CYS A 22 -17.88 48.00 5.20
N SER A 23 -16.83 47.67 4.47
CA SER A 23 -15.96 48.38 3.52
C SER A 23 -15.07 47.30 2.87
N ASP A 24 -14.50 47.69 1.75
CA ASP A 24 -13.24 47.23 1.18
C ASP A 24 -13.15 46.03 0.22
N GLN A 25 -12.40 46.38 -0.81
CA GLN A 25 -12.15 45.81 -2.10
C GLN A 25 -11.13 44.69 -2.05
N LYS A 26 -11.37 43.58 -2.76
CA LYS A 26 -10.27 42.77 -3.29
C LYS A 26 -10.60 42.11 -4.62
N SER A 27 -10.07 42.72 -5.67
CA SER A 27 -9.79 42.04 -6.94
C SER A 27 -8.87 40.85 -6.70
N GLY A 28 -9.10 39.77 -7.44
CA GLY A 28 -8.14 38.69 -7.63
C GLY A 28 -8.80 37.32 -7.58
N THR A 29 -9.05 36.75 -8.74
CA THR A 29 -9.18 35.29 -8.90
C THR A 29 -7.78 34.68 -8.83
N PRO A 30 -7.52 33.68 -7.98
CA PRO A 30 -6.53 32.67 -8.28
C PRO A 30 -7.24 31.39 -8.72
N THR A 31 -7.06 31.06 -10.00
CA THR A 31 -7.06 29.68 -10.48
C THR A 31 -6.13 28.85 -9.60
N PRO A 32 -6.51 27.67 -9.08
CA PRO A 32 -5.53 26.79 -8.49
C PRO A 32 -4.67 26.20 -9.60
N THR A 33 -3.56 26.85 -9.91
CA THR A 33 -2.38 26.20 -10.51
C THR A 33 -1.35 26.06 -9.39
N GLY A 34 -1.11 24.82 -8.93
CA GLY A 34 0.07 24.50 -8.13
C GLY A 34 -0.15 23.47 -7.03
N ALA A 35 0.36 22.26 -7.24
CA ALA A 35 1.57 21.80 -6.55
C ALA A 35 2.17 20.61 -7.34
N PRO A 36 3.50 20.52 -7.57
CA PRO A 36 4.11 19.21 -7.78
C PRO A 36 3.85 18.37 -6.53
N SER A 37 3.34 17.15 -6.70
CA SER A 37 3.06 16.24 -5.59
C SER A 37 4.34 15.98 -4.78
N SER A 38 4.27 16.39 -3.51
CA SER A 38 5.13 16.12 -2.35
C SER A 38 6.43 15.32 -2.57
N THR A 39 7.55 15.93 -2.19
CA THR A 39 8.75 15.22 -1.72
C THR A 39 8.47 14.58 -0.36
N GLY A 40 7.88 13.38 -0.33
CA GLY A 40 7.60 12.63 0.90
C GLY A 40 6.84 11.32 0.63
N LEU A 41 6.87 10.40 1.60
CA LEU A 41 6.09 9.15 1.61
C LEU A 41 4.90 9.28 2.59
N PRO A 42 3.78 8.58 2.34
CA PRO A 42 3.51 7.76 1.16
C PRO A 42 3.29 8.63 -0.09
N SER A 43 3.49 8.04 -1.28
CA SER A 43 3.34 8.71 -2.56
C SER A 43 2.60 7.83 -3.57
N ASN A 44 2.36 8.35 -4.78
CA ASN A 44 1.69 7.62 -5.87
C ASN A 44 0.29 7.06 -5.54
N GLY A 45 -0.38 7.64 -4.53
CA GLY A 45 -1.69 7.19 -4.06
C GLY A 45 -1.65 6.00 -3.11
N ALA A 46 -0.48 5.58 -2.62
CA ALA A 46 -0.38 4.56 -1.59
C ALA A 46 -1.03 5.04 -0.27
N PRO A 47 -1.77 4.16 0.44
CA PRO A 47 -2.30 4.50 1.75
C PRO A 47 -1.19 4.72 2.77
N ALA A 48 -1.38 5.70 3.66
CA ALA A 48 -0.49 5.94 4.78
C ALA A 48 -0.60 4.83 5.84
N VAL A 49 0.52 4.51 6.47
CA VAL A 49 0.59 3.58 7.59
C VAL A 49 0.37 4.34 8.90
N MET A 50 -0.82 4.20 9.48
CA MET A 50 -1.23 4.98 10.66
C MET A 50 -0.47 4.65 11.94
N ASN A 51 -0.04 3.39 12.10
CA ASN A 51 0.65 2.92 13.30
C ASN A 51 1.96 2.22 12.91
N PRO A 52 2.98 2.99 12.48
CA PRO A 52 4.19 2.41 11.92
C PRO A 52 4.95 1.55 12.95
N ILE A 53 5.51 0.43 12.48
CA ILE A 53 6.39 -0.42 13.30
C ILE A 53 7.83 0.09 13.14
N ALA A 54 8.40 0.62 14.23
CA ALA A 54 9.71 1.25 14.21
C ALA A 54 10.87 0.24 14.36
N ASN A 55 10.73 -0.74 15.26
CA ASN A 55 11.82 -1.64 15.64
C ASN A 55 11.85 -2.89 14.74
N THR A 56 12.48 -2.78 13.57
CA THR A 56 12.52 -3.88 12.58
C THR A 56 13.90 -4.53 12.42
N ALA A 57 14.96 -3.93 12.97
CA ALA A 57 16.36 -4.32 12.70
C ALA A 57 16.68 -5.80 12.96
N GLN A 58 16.10 -6.39 14.02
CA GLN A 58 16.27 -7.81 14.31
C GLN A 58 15.72 -8.67 13.17
N PHE A 59 14.52 -8.37 12.68
CA PHE A 59 13.84 -9.14 11.63
C PHE A 59 14.39 -8.86 10.23
N GLU A 60 15.07 -7.73 10.03
CA GLU A 60 15.85 -7.49 8.82
C GLU A 60 17.11 -8.37 8.76
N SER A 61 17.68 -8.69 9.94
CA SER A 61 18.88 -9.52 10.06
C SER A 61 18.56 -11.02 10.11
N ASP A 62 17.50 -11.38 10.84
CA ASP A 62 16.96 -12.72 11.06
C ASP A 62 15.44 -12.72 10.77
N PRO A 63 15.03 -12.89 9.50
CA PRO A 63 13.62 -12.86 9.13
C PRO A 63 12.82 -14.03 9.69
N CYS A 64 13.46 -15.13 10.07
CA CYS A 64 12.79 -16.31 10.61
C CYS A 64 12.29 -16.09 12.04
N ALA A 65 12.84 -15.12 12.77
CA ALA A 65 12.31 -14.70 14.06
C ALA A 65 10.92 -14.04 13.97
N ALA A 66 10.50 -13.57 12.79
CA ALA A 66 9.24 -12.83 12.65
C ALA A 66 8.00 -13.71 12.82
N VAL A 67 8.06 -14.99 12.42
CA VAL A 67 6.94 -15.93 12.54
C VAL A 67 7.47 -17.27 13.07
N PRO A 68 7.03 -17.74 14.24
CA PRO A 68 7.38 -19.05 14.73
C PRO A 68 6.94 -20.14 13.74
N THR A 69 7.80 -21.12 13.48
CA THR A 69 7.48 -22.24 12.58
C THR A 69 6.19 -22.96 12.98
N ALA A 70 5.91 -23.10 14.29
CA ALA A 70 4.67 -23.70 14.79
C ALA A 70 3.40 -22.97 14.30
N GLU A 71 3.46 -21.65 14.11
CA GLU A 71 2.33 -20.86 13.60
C GLU A 71 2.12 -21.14 12.11
N VAL A 72 3.19 -21.23 11.32
CA VAL A 72 3.12 -21.66 9.91
C VAL A 72 2.61 -23.09 9.79
N GLU A 73 3.07 -23.99 10.67
CA GLU A 73 2.61 -25.39 10.70
C GLU A 73 1.11 -25.51 11.01
N SER A 74 0.59 -24.65 11.89
CA SER A 74 -0.85 -24.62 12.18
C SER A 74 -1.70 -24.19 10.98
N LEU A 75 -1.11 -23.51 10.00
CA LEU A 75 -1.79 -22.96 8.82
C LEU A 75 -1.66 -23.84 7.58
N GLY A 76 -0.55 -24.55 7.42
CA GLY A 76 -0.22 -25.31 6.19
C GLY A 76 0.18 -26.77 6.40
N GLY A 77 0.35 -27.21 7.65
CA GLY A 77 0.84 -28.54 7.98
C GLY A 77 2.35 -28.57 8.26
N LYS A 78 2.90 -29.78 8.43
CA LYS A 78 4.26 -29.97 8.94
C LYS A 78 5.32 -29.29 8.04
N VAL A 79 6.19 -28.50 8.66
CA VAL A 79 7.37 -27.92 8.03
C VAL A 79 8.52 -28.91 8.18
N GLU A 80 9.17 -29.26 7.06
CA GLU A 80 10.36 -30.11 7.08
C GLU A 80 11.58 -29.35 7.55
N ARG A 81 11.76 -28.14 7.02
CA ARG A 81 12.88 -27.28 7.35
C ARG A 81 12.56 -25.82 7.09
N THR A 82 13.36 -24.96 7.68
CA THR A 82 13.27 -23.51 7.55
C THR A 82 14.63 -22.98 7.08
N GLU A 83 14.61 -22.06 6.12
CA GLU A 83 15.83 -21.51 5.51
C GLU A 83 15.76 -19.99 5.47
N GLN A 84 16.90 -19.33 5.66
CA GLN A 84 17.03 -17.90 5.39
C GLN A 84 17.50 -17.69 3.95
N GLU A 85 16.75 -16.91 3.20
CA GLU A 85 17.07 -16.51 1.83
C GLU A 85 17.66 -15.10 1.83
N ASN A 86 18.76 -14.89 1.10
CA ASN A 86 19.29 -13.56 0.82
C ASN A 86 18.77 -13.11 -0.55
N LEU A 87 17.89 -12.13 -0.56
CA LEU A 87 17.27 -11.56 -1.75
C LEU A 87 17.93 -10.22 -2.09
N THR A 88 17.72 -9.73 -3.30
CA THR A 88 18.28 -8.44 -3.76
C THR A 88 17.90 -7.27 -2.85
N MET A 89 16.67 -7.28 -2.32
CA MET A 89 16.08 -6.17 -1.56
C MET A 89 15.86 -6.49 -0.08
N GLY A 90 16.48 -7.54 0.45
CA GLY A 90 16.32 -7.92 1.85
C GLY A 90 16.56 -9.40 2.09
N LYS A 91 16.16 -9.87 3.27
CA LYS A 91 16.19 -11.30 3.61
C LYS A 91 14.77 -11.80 3.82
N ALA A 92 14.56 -13.08 3.53
CA ALA A 92 13.30 -13.74 3.80
C ALA A 92 13.55 -15.05 4.55
N CYS A 93 12.53 -15.51 5.27
CA CYS A 93 12.46 -16.84 5.82
C CYS A 93 11.58 -17.69 4.93
N ALA A 94 12.08 -18.84 4.50
CA ALA A 94 11.33 -19.83 3.76
C ALA A 94 11.01 -21.03 4.66
N TRP A 95 9.73 -21.36 4.77
CA TRP A 95 9.25 -22.62 5.35
C TRP A 95 8.96 -23.60 4.22
N ILE A 96 9.68 -24.71 4.21
CA ILE A 96 9.52 -25.79 3.24
C ILE A 96 8.70 -26.91 3.90
N PHE A 97 7.53 -27.19 3.35
CA PHE A 97 6.62 -28.20 3.91
C PHE A 97 7.08 -29.60 3.57
N ALA A 98 6.84 -30.56 4.48
CA ALA A 98 7.27 -31.95 4.34
C ALA A 98 6.53 -32.72 3.24
N LYS A 99 5.48 -32.15 2.65
CA LYS A 99 4.70 -32.76 1.57
C LYS A 99 4.72 -31.84 0.36
N GLY A 100 5.05 -32.40 -0.79
CA GLY A 100 5.08 -31.70 -2.06
C GLY A 100 6.18 -30.63 -2.15
N ALA A 101 6.25 -29.94 -3.27
CA ALA A 101 7.13 -28.79 -3.47
C ALA A 101 6.45 -27.50 -2.95
N ASN A 102 5.97 -27.54 -1.70
CA ASN A 102 5.18 -26.49 -1.08
C ASN A 102 6.07 -25.59 -0.22
N THR A 103 5.98 -24.28 -0.42
CA THR A 103 6.74 -23.30 0.36
C THR A 103 5.91 -22.08 0.74
N VAL A 104 6.30 -21.44 1.84
CA VAL A 104 5.93 -20.06 2.17
C VAL A 104 7.22 -19.30 2.43
N SER A 105 7.45 -18.19 1.73
CA SER A 105 8.58 -17.28 2.01
C SER A 105 8.04 -15.95 2.53
N ALA A 106 8.64 -15.39 3.57
CA ALA A 106 8.23 -14.09 4.12
C ALA A 106 9.39 -13.28 4.69
N GLY A 107 9.35 -11.96 4.56
CA GLY A 107 10.44 -11.10 5.02
C GLY A 107 10.21 -9.62 4.80
N LEU A 108 11.10 -8.81 5.40
CA LEU A 108 11.14 -7.38 5.18
C LEU A 108 11.90 -7.04 3.91
N VAL A 109 11.32 -6.18 3.08
CA VAL A 109 11.97 -5.68 1.85
C VAL A 109 12.79 -4.44 2.19
N ALA A 110 13.78 -4.59 3.07
CA ALA A 110 14.54 -3.48 3.65
C ALA A 110 15.32 -2.62 2.62
N GLY A 111 15.62 -3.17 1.44
CA GLY A 111 16.22 -2.45 0.32
C GLY A 111 15.23 -1.52 -0.41
N ASN A 112 13.93 -1.79 -0.32
CA ASN A 112 12.89 -0.86 -0.74
C ASN A 112 12.73 0.22 0.34
N LYS A 113 12.94 1.48 -0.04
CA LYS A 113 12.81 2.65 0.84
C LYS A 113 11.56 3.48 0.57
N GLU A 114 10.63 2.94 -0.22
CA GLU A 114 9.39 3.63 -0.62
C GLU A 114 8.13 2.86 -0.20
N GLY A 115 8.31 1.74 0.52
CA GLY A 115 7.20 0.97 1.07
C GLY A 115 6.21 0.53 -0.02
N LEU A 116 4.92 0.73 0.24
CA LEU A 116 3.87 0.46 -0.76
C LEU A 116 3.88 1.47 -1.91
N SER A 117 4.45 2.66 -1.72
CA SER A 117 4.47 3.71 -2.75
C SER A 117 5.18 3.25 -4.03
N SER A 118 6.20 2.40 -3.91
CA SER A 118 6.88 1.82 -5.09
C SER A 118 5.99 0.83 -5.86
N LEU A 119 5.10 0.09 -5.20
CA LEU A 119 4.15 -0.81 -5.87
C LEU A 119 3.05 -0.01 -6.58
N TYR A 120 2.56 1.06 -5.95
CA TYR A 120 1.60 1.97 -6.57
C TYR A 120 2.21 2.69 -7.78
N ALA A 121 3.47 3.12 -7.70
CA ALA A 121 4.22 3.69 -8.82
C ALA A 121 4.37 2.68 -9.98
N GLN A 122 4.77 1.44 -9.68
CA GLN A 122 4.91 0.38 -10.68
C GLN A 122 3.58 0.02 -11.34
N ASN A 123 2.48 0.00 -10.59
CA ASN A 123 1.15 -0.19 -11.14
C ASN A 123 0.77 0.94 -12.11
N ALA A 124 1.03 2.20 -11.73
CA ALA A 124 0.70 3.36 -12.54
C ALA A 124 1.44 3.38 -13.90
N THR A 125 2.60 2.74 -13.99
CA THR A 125 3.37 2.60 -15.24
C THR A 125 3.11 1.29 -15.99
N GLY A 126 2.20 0.44 -15.50
CA GLY A 126 1.86 -0.84 -16.12
C GLY A 126 2.89 -1.95 -15.91
N GLY A 127 3.78 -1.81 -14.92
CA GLY A 127 4.84 -2.78 -14.62
C GLY A 127 4.37 -4.03 -13.87
N LEU A 128 3.11 -4.08 -13.44
CA LEU A 128 2.53 -5.19 -12.68
C LEU A 128 1.42 -5.88 -13.50
N THR A 129 1.49 -7.21 -13.57
CA THR A 129 0.43 -8.04 -14.17
C THR A 129 -0.75 -8.23 -13.24
N THR A 130 -0.52 -8.12 -11.93
CA THR A 130 -1.55 -8.11 -10.89
C THR A 130 -1.28 -6.98 -9.92
N PHE A 131 -2.31 -6.20 -9.60
CA PHE A 131 -2.28 -5.23 -8.51
C PHE A 131 -3.68 -5.10 -7.91
N LYS A 132 -3.82 -5.53 -6.67
CA LYS A 132 -5.09 -5.52 -5.94
C LYS A 132 -4.85 -5.06 -4.52
N PRO A 133 -5.18 -3.80 -4.18
CA PRO A 133 -5.35 -3.41 -2.79
C PRO A 133 -6.38 -4.34 -2.13
N VAL A 134 -6.04 -4.86 -0.96
CA VAL A 134 -6.88 -5.78 -0.19
C VAL A 134 -7.24 -5.17 1.15
N GLU A 135 -8.09 -5.86 1.90
CA GLU A 135 -8.38 -5.47 3.28
C GLU A 135 -7.08 -5.37 4.10
N GLN A 136 -7.10 -4.46 5.07
CA GLN A 136 -5.94 -4.25 5.93
C GLN A 136 -5.63 -5.52 6.74
N VAL A 137 -4.34 -5.85 6.84
CA VAL A 137 -3.87 -6.96 7.68
C VAL A 137 -3.51 -6.37 9.04
N ASP A 138 -4.27 -6.73 10.08
CA ASP A 138 -4.08 -6.22 11.45
C ASP A 138 -3.94 -4.68 11.56
N GLY A 139 -4.70 -3.97 10.72
CA GLY A 139 -4.73 -2.50 10.65
C GLY A 139 -3.68 -1.87 9.72
N TYR A 140 -2.92 -2.67 8.96
CA TYR A 140 -1.91 -2.18 8.01
C TYR A 140 -2.39 -2.30 6.56
N PRO A 141 -2.13 -1.29 5.71
CA PRO A 141 -2.50 -1.35 4.30
C PRO A 141 -1.76 -2.49 3.60
N ALA A 142 -2.45 -3.18 2.71
CA ALA A 142 -1.91 -4.35 2.03
C ALA A 142 -2.32 -4.41 0.56
N VAL A 143 -1.46 -5.02 -0.25
CA VAL A 143 -1.63 -5.18 -1.69
C VAL A 143 -1.20 -6.58 -2.08
N VAL A 144 -2.06 -7.29 -2.82
CA VAL A 144 -1.66 -8.46 -3.60
C VAL A 144 -1.15 -7.97 -4.95
N TYR A 145 0.05 -8.39 -5.33
CA TYR A 145 0.67 -7.95 -6.58
C TYR A 145 1.41 -9.07 -7.30
N ALA A 146 1.68 -8.90 -8.58
CA ALA A 146 2.57 -9.75 -9.34
C ALA A 146 3.10 -8.98 -10.56
N ASN A 147 4.27 -9.38 -11.04
CA ASN A 147 4.86 -8.94 -12.29
C ASN A 147 5.18 -10.16 -13.18
N GLY A 148 4.28 -11.14 -13.15
CA GLY A 148 4.49 -12.50 -13.61
C GLY A 148 4.57 -13.50 -12.45
N GLY A 149 4.25 -14.76 -12.73
CA GLY A 149 4.28 -15.84 -11.76
C GLY A 149 3.06 -15.94 -10.84
N GLU A 150 2.02 -15.12 -11.08
CA GLU A 150 0.69 -15.34 -10.56
C GLU A 150 0.09 -16.66 -11.08
N GLY A 151 -0.80 -17.27 -10.30
CA GLY A 151 -1.46 -18.51 -10.65
C GLY A 151 -1.96 -19.26 -9.41
N PRO A 152 -2.68 -20.37 -9.61
CA PRO A 152 -3.15 -21.22 -8.52
C PRO A 152 -2.02 -21.61 -7.55
N GLY A 153 -2.30 -21.59 -6.26
CA GLY A 153 -1.32 -21.90 -5.22
C GLY A 153 -0.26 -20.81 -4.97
N THR A 154 -0.20 -19.76 -5.78
CA THR A 154 0.73 -18.64 -5.57
C THR A 154 -0.03 -17.38 -5.15
N CYS A 155 0.51 -16.65 -4.18
CA CYS A 155 0.08 -15.30 -3.86
C CYS A 155 1.28 -14.50 -3.40
N THR A 156 1.43 -13.25 -3.85
CA THR A 156 2.46 -12.35 -3.33
C THR A 156 1.74 -11.19 -2.66
N LEU A 157 1.77 -11.18 -1.33
CA LEU A 157 1.16 -10.16 -0.50
C LEU A 157 2.27 -9.22 0.02
N ALA A 158 2.10 -7.92 -0.15
CA ALA A 158 2.88 -6.90 0.53
C ALA A 158 1.99 -6.19 1.56
N VAL A 159 2.49 -6.06 2.78
CA VAL A 159 1.86 -5.26 3.84
C VAL A 159 2.78 -4.10 4.19
N GLY A 160 2.28 -2.87 4.09
CA GLY A 160 3.02 -1.67 4.48
C GLY A 160 3.05 -1.53 5.99
N ILE A 161 4.21 -1.80 6.61
CA ILE A 161 4.39 -1.67 8.07
C ILE A 161 4.94 -0.31 8.48
N ARG A 162 5.45 0.46 7.51
CA ARG A 162 5.82 1.88 7.57
C ARG A 162 5.71 2.44 6.15
N ASP A 163 5.59 3.76 5.98
CA ASP A 163 5.41 4.35 4.64
C ASP A 163 6.55 4.06 3.66
N ASP A 164 7.73 3.72 4.19
CA ASP A 164 8.95 3.36 3.47
C ASP A 164 9.30 1.86 3.54
N LEU A 165 8.53 1.01 4.24
CA LEU A 165 8.88 -0.39 4.49
C LEU A 165 7.68 -1.34 4.39
N VAL A 166 7.88 -2.42 3.63
CA VAL A 166 6.90 -3.50 3.47
C VAL A 166 7.42 -4.82 4.03
N TYR A 167 6.50 -5.61 4.59
CA TYR A 167 6.67 -7.03 4.85
C TYR A 167 5.96 -7.82 3.76
N THR A 168 6.64 -8.77 3.14
CA THR A 168 6.07 -9.61 2.08
C THR A 168 5.84 -11.03 2.56
N VAL A 169 4.80 -11.68 2.03
CA VAL A 169 4.51 -13.10 2.24
C VAL A 169 4.13 -13.73 0.90
N ILE A 170 4.79 -14.85 0.58
CA ILE A 170 4.72 -15.52 -0.71
C ILE A 170 4.56 -17.03 -0.52
N PRO A 171 3.33 -17.54 -0.37
CA PRO A 171 3.04 -18.95 -0.59
C PRO A 171 3.26 -19.34 -2.05
N ARG A 172 3.89 -20.49 -2.26
CA ARG A 172 3.94 -21.24 -3.52
C ARG A 172 3.56 -22.68 -3.24
N LEU A 173 2.34 -23.02 -3.60
CA LEU A 173 1.69 -24.26 -3.19
C LEU A 173 1.34 -25.10 -4.42
N GLY A 174 1.58 -26.40 -4.33
CA GLY A 174 1.06 -27.43 -5.22
C GLY A 174 -0.39 -27.77 -4.89
N SER A 175 -1.06 -28.44 -5.84
CA SER A 175 -2.48 -28.79 -5.76
C SER A 175 -2.84 -29.75 -4.62
N ASP A 176 -1.83 -30.38 -4.00
CA ASP A 176 -1.96 -31.26 -2.85
C ASP A 176 -2.02 -30.52 -1.51
N HIS A 177 -1.70 -29.23 -1.48
CA HIS A 177 -1.69 -28.42 -0.25
C HIS A 177 -3.10 -27.93 0.12
N PRO A 178 -3.50 -27.98 1.40
CA PRO A 178 -4.85 -27.58 1.83
C PRO A 178 -5.20 -26.12 1.48
N SER A 179 -4.19 -25.23 1.47
CA SER A 179 -4.36 -23.81 1.11
C SER A 179 -4.15 -23.51 -0.38
N TYR A 180 -4.07 -24.50 -1.27
CA TYR A 180 -3.79 -24.28 -2.70
C TYR A 180 -4.81 -23.34 -3.37
N SER A 181 -6.10 -23.56 -3.10
CA SER A 181 -7.18 -22.74 -3.65
C SER A 181 -7.30 -21.36 -2.99
N ASP A 182 -6.66 -21.16 -1.84
CA ASP A 182 -6.68 -19.91 -1.07
C ASP A 182 -5.27 -19.56 -0.54
N SER A 183 -4.34 -19.42 -1.48
CA SER A 183 -2.96 -19.03 -1.18
C SER A 183 -2.91 -17.65 -0.54
N CYS A 184 -3.73 -16.70 -0.99
CA CYS A 184 -3.76 -15.35 -0.39
C CYS A 184 -4.31 -15.34 1.03
N GLY A 185 -5.32 -16.16 1.37
CA GLY A 185 -5.78 -16.30 2.75
C GLY A 185 -4.70 -16.86 3.67
N MET A 186 -3.87 -17.80 3.19
CA MET A 186 -2.68 -18.24 3.92
C MET A 186 -1.67 -17.10 4.09
N ALA A 187 -1.38 -16.36 3.03
CA ALA A 187 -0.45 -15.21 3.07
C ALA A 187 -0.89 -14.17 4.10
N THR A 188 -2.19 -13.83 4.13
CA THR A 188 -2.79 -12.90 5.10
C THR A 188 -2.62 -13.37 6.55
N LYS A 189 -2.85 -14.66 6.83
CA LYS A 189 -2.71 -15.21 8.19
C LYS A 189 -1.24 -15.20 8.67
N VAL A 190 -0.31 -15.58 7.80
CA VAL A 190 1.14 -15.51 8.10
C VAL A 190 1.60 -14.05 8.26
N ALA A 191 1.08 -13.12 7.46
CA ALA A 191 1.38 -11.70 7.61
C ALA A 191 0.85 -11.14 8.94
N ALA A 192 -0.37 -11.51 9.36
CA ALA A 192 -0.94 -11.11 10.64
C ALA A 192 -0.08 -11.61 11.82
N ALA A 193 0.32 -12.88 11.79
CA ALA A 193 1.27 -13.47 12.73
C ALA A 193 2.56 -12.66 12.83
N ALA A 194 3.17 -12.34 11.69
CA ALA A 194 4.39 -11.55 11.62
C ALA A 194 4.20 -10.16 12.24
N ILE A 195 3.14 -9.44 11.85
CA ILE A 195 2.83 -8.09 12.33
C ILE A 195 2.64 -8.07 13.85
N LYS A 196 1.97 -9.07 14.40
CA LYS A 196 1.81 -9.20 15.85
C LYS A 196 3.14 -9.35 16.57
N ASN A 197 4.06 -10.17 16.05
CA ASN A 197 5.38 -10.37 16.65
C ASN A 197 6.28 -9.15 16.46
N LEU A 198 6.25 -8.52 15.29
CA LEU A 198 6.95 -7.28 14.98
C LEU A 198 6.57 -6.14 15.96
N LYS A 199 5.29 -6.03 16.32
CA LYS A 199 4.81 -5.05 17.32
C LYS A 199 5.29 -5.34 18.75
N GLY A 200 5.61 -6.60 19.06
CA GLY A 200 6.00 -7.04 20.39
C GLY A 200 7.49 -6.98 20.68
N ALA A 201 8.30 -6.57 19.69
CA ALA A 201 9.76 -6.54 19.75
C ALA A 201 10.34 -5.22 20.29
#